data_AF-A0A2M9P8D8-F1
#
_entry.id   AF-A0A2M9P8D8-F1
#
_cell.length_a   1.000
_cell.length_b   1.000
_cell.length_c   1.000
_cell.angle_alpha   90.00
_cell.angle_beta   90.00
_cell.angle_gamma   90.00
#
_symmetry.space_group_name_H-M   'P 1'
#
loop_
_entity.id
_entity.type
_entity.pdbx_description
1 polymer ?
#
loop_
_entity_poly.entity_id
_entity_poly.type
_entity_poly.pdbx_seq_one_letter_code
_entity_poly.pdbx_strand_id
1 'polypeptide(L)'
;MYQLDASLLTDLPPFSRLQRTELREILDRATPRRYVEGAEVFTEGMPADQFYILLDGFIRVLRTTREGEQVIALHIPPGELFGIAPAFSRDTYPATA
;
A
#
# COMPACT_ATOMS: atom_id res chain seq x y z
N MET A 1 9.27 20.96 3.37
CA MET A 1 8.42 19.75 3.20
C MET A 1 8.91 19.05 1.95
N TYR A 2 9.44 17.83 2.05
CA TYR A 2 9.96 17.11 0.88
C TYR A 2 8.77 16.72 0.00
N GLN A 3 8.58 17.40 -1.12
CA GLN A 3 7.58 17.01 -2.11
C GLN A 3 8.10 15.77 -2.85
N LEU A 4 7.27 14.73 -2.92
CA LEU A 4 7.53 13.57 -3.76
C LEU A 4 7.47 14.04 -5.23
N ASP A 5 8.46 13.64 -6.04
CA ASP A 5 8.42 13.91 -7.49
C ASP A 5 7.47 12.93 -8.18
N ALA A 6 6.72 13.42 -9.17
CA ALA A 6 5.88 12.61 -10.04
C ALA A 6 6.66 11.48 -10.72
N SER A 7 7.96 11.67 -10.96
CA SER A 7 8.84 10.64 -11.52
C SER A 7 8.88 9.34 -10.70
N LEU A 8 8.52 9.37 -9.42
CA LEU A 8 8.43 8.17 -8.58
C LEU A 8 7.27 7.25 -8.98
N LEU A 9 6.23 7.79 -9.62
CA LEU A 9 5.02 7.04 -9.99
C LEU A 9 4.89 6.82 -11.49
N THR A 10 5.56 7.62 -12.33
CA THR A 10 5.41 7.60 -13.79
C THR A 10 5.58 6.21 -14.40
N ASP A 11 6.59 5.46 -13.97
CA ASP A 11 6.93 4.16 -14.55
C ASP A 11 6.21 2.99 -13.86
N LEU A 12 5.39 3.28 -12.84
CA LEU A 12 4.70 2.24 -12.09
C LEU A 12 3.44 1.80 -12.83
N PRO A 13 3.23 0.49 -13.05
CA PRO A 13 2.11 -0.01 -13.85
C PRO A 13 0.74 0.58 -13.48
N PRO A 14 0.39 0.75 -12.17
CA PRO A 14 -0.90 1.32 -11.78
C PRO A 14 -1.14 2.76 -12.26
N PHE A 15 -0.09 3.53 -12.54
CA PHE A 15 -0.17 4.95 -12.93
C PHE A 15 0.33 5.22 -14.36
N SER A 16 0.73 4.19 -15.09
CA SER A 16 1.28 4.29 -16.46
C SER A 16 0.40 5.01 -17.48
N ARG A 17 -0.90 5.17 -17.20
CA ARG A 17 -1.87 5.86 -18.06
C ARG A 17 -2.21 7.29 -17.61
N LEU A 18 -1.63 7.74 -16.51
CA LEU A 18 -1.87 9.07 -15.96
C LEU A 18 -0.86 10.08 -16.49
N GLN A 19 -1.33 11.29 -16.76
CA GLN A 19 -0.49 12.41 -17.09
C GLN A 19 0.24 12.92 -15.86
N ARG A 20 1.33 13.65 -16.07
CA ARG A 20 2.15 14.22 -14.99
C ARG A 20 1.35 15.12 -14.05
N THR A 21 0.34 15.82 -14.56
CA THR A 21 -0.57 16.66 -13.75
C THR A 21 -1.46 15.82 -12.83
N GLU A 22 -2.04 14.74 -13.33
CA GLU A 22 -2.86 13.81 -12.53
C GLU A 22 -2.01 13.10 -11.45
N LEU A 23 -0.77 12.73 -11.80
CA LEU A 23 0.19 12.21 -10.82
C LEU A 23 0.50 13.22 -9.72
N ARG A 24 0.62 14.51 -10.07
CA ARG A 24 0.83 15.59 -9.10
C ARG A 24 -0.33 15.70 -8.12
N GLU A 25 -1.57 15.67 -8.64
CA GLU A 25 -2.78 15.73 -7.81
C GLU A 25 -2.88 14.57 -6.81
N ILE A 26 -2.46 13.37 -7.23
CA ILE A 26 -2.37 12.21 -6.33
C ILE A 26 -1.30 12.44 -5.27
N LEU A 27 -0.09 12.88 -5.67
CA LEU A 27 1.02 13.09 -4.75
C LEU A 27 0.79 14.23 -3.76
N ASP A 28 0.05 15.26 -4.15
CA ASP A 28 -0.31 16.38 -3.27
C ASP A 28 -1.25 15.93 -2.13
N ARG A 29 -1.96 14.82 -2.31
CA ARG A 29 -2.81 14.19 -1.29
C ARG A 29 -2.12 13.02 -0.57
N ALA A 30 -0.97 12.58 -1.07
CA ALA A 30 -0.23 11.45 -0.50
C ALA A 30 0.71 11.89 0.63
N THR A 31 0.94 11.00 1.58
CA THR A 31 1.91 11.22 2.66
C THR A 31 3.00 10.15 2.61
N PRO A 32 4.29 10.52 2.45
CA PRO A 32 5.37 9.55 2.51
C PRO A 32 5.50 9.00 3.95
N ARG A 33 5.63 7.67 4.06
CA ARG A 33 5.87 6.99 5.33
C ARG A 33 7.07 6.06 5.20
N ARG A 34 7.82 5.92 6.30
CA ARG A 34 8.93 4.97 6.43
C ARG A 34 8.66 4.08 7.62
N TYR A 35 8.92 2.79 7.45
CA TYR A 35 8.75 1.78 8.47
C TYR A 35 10.08 1.05 8.66
N VAL A 36 10.35 0.64 9.89
CA VAL A 36 11.48 -0.25 10.20
C VAL A 36 11.06 -1.69 9.92
N GLU A 37 12.05 -2.58 9.78
CA GLU A 37 11.77 -4.01 9.61
C GLU A 37 10.89 -4.54 10.76
N GLY A 38 9.87 -5.31 10.41
CA GLY A 38 8.92 -5.91 11.36
C GLY A 38 7.80 -4.99 11.85
N ALA A 39 7.78 -3.72 11.43
CA ALA A 39 6.65 -2.83 11.72
C ALA A 39 5.45 -3.15 10.81
N GLU A 40 4.25 -3.10 11.39
CA GLU A 40 2.98 -3.25 10.66
C GLU A 40 2.54 -1.89 10.09
N VAL A 41 2.22 -1.86 8.80
CA VAL A 41 1.61 -0.71 8.11
C VAL A 41 0.13 -0.61 8.49
N PHE A 42 -0.56 -1.75 8.55
CA PHE A 42 -1.92 -1.90 9.06
C PHE A 42 -2.19 -3.34 9.49
N THR A 43 -3.23 -3.55 10.28
CA THR A 43 -3.62 -4.84 10.82
C THR A 43 -4.97 -5.29 10.31
N GLU A 44 -5.17 -6.61 10.26
CA GLU A 44 -6.44 -7.24 9.92
C GLU A 44 -7.58 -6.70 10.78
N GLY A 45 -8.71 -6.34 10.13
CA GLY A 45 -9.90 -5.82 10.78
C GLY A 45 -9.90 -4.30 11.02
N MET A 46 -8.78 -3.59 10.85
CA MET A 46 -8.80 -2.13 10.91
C MET A 46 -9.59 -1.52 9.73
N PRO A 47 -10.25 -0.36 9.93
CA PRO A 47 -10.88 0.39 8.84
C PRO A 47 -9.89 0.67 7.71
N ALA A 48 -10.33 0.41 6.48
CA ALA A 48 -9.51 0.55 5.30
C ALA A 48 -9.80 1.86 4.57
N ASP A 49 -9.39 2.99 5.14
CA ASP A 49 -9.68 4.30 4.53
C ASP A 49 -8.62 4.76 3.53
N GLN A 50 -7.53 3.99 3.41
CA GLN A 50 -6.35 4.36 2.63
C GLN A 50 -5.80 3.13 1.90
N PHE A 51 -5.15 3.39 0.77
CA PHE A 51 -4.30 2.42 0.10
C PHE A 51 -2.87 2.96 0.04
N TYR A 52 -1.94 2.07 -0.27
CA TYR A 52 -0.52 2.35 -0.22
C TYR A 52 0.15 1.89 -1.50
N ILE A 53 1.32 2.47 -1.76
CA ILE A 53 2.26 2.01 -2.77
C ILE A 53 3.60 1.78 -2.11
N LEU A 54 4.21 0.62 -2.36
CA LEU A 54 5.54 0.34 -1.85
C LEU A 54 6.58 0.97 -2.78
N LEU A 55 7.35 1.94 -2.30
CA LEU A 55 8.38 2.59 -3.12
C LEU A 55 9.73 1.87 -3.06
N ASP A 56 10.04 1.25 -1.92
CA ASP A 56 11.30 0.55 -1.67
C ASP A 56 11.12 -0.45 -0.53
N GLY A 57 11.91 -1.54 -0.54
CA GLY A 57 11.84 -2.62 0.45
C GLY A 57 10.87 -3.74 0.06
N PHE A 58 10.25 -4.38 1.05
CA PHE A 58 9.39 -5.54 0.83
C PHE A 58 8.35 -5.69 1.94
N ILE A 59 7.10 -5.96 1.56
CA ILE A 59 6.01 -6.18 2.51
C ILE A 59 5.57 -7.64 2.49
N ARG A 60 5.37 -8.20 3.67
CA ARG A 60 4.76 -9.52 3.87
C ARG A 60 3.34 -9.31 4.36
N VAL A 61 2.37 -9.82 3.62
CA VAL A 61 0.99 -9.80 4.07
C VAL A 61 0.71 -11.07 4.84
N LEU A 62 0.34 -10.91 6.11
CA LEU A 62 0.01 -11.97 7.04
C LEU A 62 -1.50 -12.08 7.19
N ARG A 63 -2.02 -13.30 7.16
CA ARG A 63 -3.43 -13.58 7.45
C ARG A 63 -3.55 -14.52 8.63
N THR A 64 -4.52 -14.25 9.50
CA THR A 64 -4.82 -15.12 10.62
C THR A 64 -5.75 -16.26 10.17
N THR A 65 -5.38 -17.51 10.44
CA THR A 65 -6.25 -18.66 10.19
C THR A 65 -7.36 -18.73 11.23
N ARG A 66 -8.36 -19.58 11.00
CA ARG A 66 -9.43 -19.81 12.00
C ARG A 66 -8.90 -20.39 13.32
N GLU A 67 -7.74 -21.03 13.28
CA GLU A 67 -7.07 -21.65 14.42
C GLU A 67 -6.14 -20.66 15.15
N GLY A 68 -6.02 -19.42 14.66
CA GLY A 68 -5.21 -18.36 15.26
C GLY A 68 -3.77 -18.31 14.76
N GLU A 69 -3.39 -19.14 13.78
CA GLU A 69 -2.04 -19.13 13.22
C GLU A 69 -1.87 -17.99 12.21
N GLN A 70 -0.68 -17.37 12.18
CA GLN A 70 -0.35 -16.39 11.14
C GLN A 70 0.35 -17.07 9.97
N VAL A 71 -0.21 -16.91 8.77
CA VAL A 71 0.37 -17.42 7.52
C VAL A 71 0.69 -16.26 6.59
N ILE A 72 1.82 -16.36 5.87
CA ILE A 72 2.16 -15.41 4.81
C ILE A 72 1.25 -15.70 3.61
N ALA A 73 0.34 -14.77 3.34
CA ALA A 73 -0.60 -14.88 2.23
C ALA A 73 0.05 -14.47 0.90
N LEU A 74 0.82 -13.38 0.92
CA LEU A 74 1.51 -12.87 -0.25
C LEU A 74 2.65 -11.92 0.12
N HIS A 75 3.47 -11.65 -0.88
CA HIS A 75 4.65 -10.82 -0.83
C HIS A 75 4.50 -9.67 -1.81
N ILE A 76 4.75 -8.44 -1.37
CA ILE A 76 4.55 -7.24 -2.20
C ILE A 76 5.92 -6.61 -2.49
N PRO A 77 6.35 -6.60 -3.75
CA PRO A 77 7.57 -5.92 -4.17
C PRO A 77 7.35 -4.40 -4.34
N PRO A 78 8.44 -3.62 -4.45
CA PRO A 78 8.34 -2.21 -4.81
C PRO A 78 7.61 -2.00 -6.14
N GLY A 79 6.85 -0.92 -6.23
CA GLY A 79 6.05 -0.54 -7.39
C GLY A 79 4.61 -1.05 -7.38
N GLU A 80 4.24 -1.91 -6.41
CA GLU A 80 2.89 -2.46 -6.31
C GLU A 80 2.01 -1.73 -5.29
N LEU A 81 0.71 -1.73 -5.58
CA LEU A 81 -0.32 -1.22 -4.67
C LEU A 81 -0.71 -2.27 -3.64
N PHE A 82 -0.99 -1.81 -2.43
CA PHE A 82 -1.49 -2.66 -1.35
C PHE A 82 -2.46 -1.90 -0.45
N GLY A 83 -3.17 -2.62 0.42
CA GLY A 83 -4.26 -2.03 1.21
C GLY A 83 -5.45 -1.58 0.36
N ILE A 84 -5.63 -2.11 -0.84
CA ILE A 84 -6.72 -1.76 -1.77
C ILE A 84 -8.07 -2.42 -1.40
N ALA A 85 -8.32 -2.68 -0.12
CA ALA A 85 -9.56 -3.31 0.35
C ALA A 85 -10.84 -2.57 -0.10
N PRO A 86 -10.89 -1.21 -0.09
CA PRO A 86 -12.07 -0.46 -0.55
C PRO A 86 -12.37 -0.66 -2.03
N ALA A 87 -11.36 -0.90 -2.86
CA ALA A 87 -11.56 -1.18 -4.29
C ALA A 87 -12.34 -2.49 -4.51
N PHE A 88 -12.38 -3.37 -3.51
CA PHE A 88 -13.15 -4.60 -3.49
C PHE A 88 -14.42 -4.53 -2.62
N SER A 89 -14.93 -3.32 -2.35
CA SER A 89 -16.12 -3.11 -1.51
C SER A 89 -15.97 -3.68 -0.10
N ARG A 90 -14.77 -3.55 0.49
CA ARG A 90 -14.49 -3.90 1.88
C ARG A 90 -14.18 -2.65 2.68
N ASP A 91 -14.79 -2.54 3.85
CA ASP A 91 -14.58 -1.42 4.77
C ASP A 91 -13.39 -1.66 5.71
N THR A 92 -12.85 -2.89 5.76
CA THR A 92 -11.72 -3.26 6.63
C THR A 92 -10.64 -4.04 5.89
N TYR A 93 -9.41 -3.96 6.37
CA TYR A 93 -8.30 -4.76 5.82
C TYR A 93 -8.51 -6.25 6.13
N PRO A 94 -8.42 -7.14 5.12
CA PRO A 94 -8.63 -8.58 5.31
C PRO A 94 -7.39 -9.34 5.81
N ALA A 95 -6.28 -8.63 6.00
CA ALA A 95 -4.97 -9.15 6.38
C ALA A 95 -4.11 -8.03 6.98
N THR A 96 -3.03 -8.39 7.66
CA THR A 96 -2.01 -7.48 8.21
C THR A 96 -0.89 -7.30 7.19
N ALA A 97 -0.37 -6.09 7.04
CA ALA A 97 0.77 -5.76 6.16
C ALA A 97 1.86 -5.03 6.94
#